data_AF-A0A2E5BTZ7-F1
#
_entry.id   AF-A0A2E5BTZ7-F1
#
_cell.length_a   1.000
_cell.length_b   1.000
_cell.length_c   1.000
_cell.angle_alpha   90.00
_cell.angle_beta   90.00
_cell.angle_gamma   90.00
#
_symmetry.space_group_name_H-M   'P 1'
#
loop_
_entity.id
_entity.type
_entity.pdbx_description
1 polymer ?
#
loop_
_entity_poly.entity_id
_entity_poly.type
_entity_poly.pdbx_seq_one_letter_code
_entity_poly.pdbx_strand_id
1 'polypeptide(L)'
;MPASKKPTRRAWKDPDDAPDLSSKEWKRKLDSAPVARGRPKVALPKQSTTIRLDPDVIAFFKKGGEKGWQSRINEALREAAGLDK
;
A
#
# COMPACT_ATOMS: atom_id res chain seq x y z
N MET A 1 45.89 -24.78 -33.12
CA MET A 1 44.64 -24.55 -32.36
C MET A 1 43.48 -25.16 -33.14
N PRO A 2 42.69 -26.11 -32.60
CA PRO A 2 41.52 -26.63 -33.30
C PRO A 2 40.33 -25.66 -33.16
N ALA A 3 39.62 -25.42 -34.27
CA ALA A 3 38.48 -24.49 -34.31
C ALA A 3 37.25 -25.04 -33.55
N SER A 4 36.65 -24.20 -32.71
CA SER A 4 35.42 -24.53 -31.97
C SER A 4 34.22 -24.67 -32.92
N LYS A 5 33.50 -25.79 -32.84
CA LYS A 5 32.26 -26.05 -33.59
C LYS A 5 31.13 -25.14 -33.09
N LYS A 6 30.37 -24.56 -34.03
CA LYS A 6 29.20 -23.71 -33.74
C LYS A 6 28.20 -24.45 -32.83
N PRO A 7 27.60 -23.76 -31.83
CA PRO A 7 26.66 -24.40 -30.94
C PRO A 7 25.44 -24.84 -31.75
N THR A 8 25.12 -26.13 -31.70
CA THR A 8 23.86 -26.68 -32.17
C THR A 8 22.76 -26.09 -31.30
N ARG A 9 21.91 -25.22 -31.87
CA ARG A 9 20.72 -24.70 -31.17
C ARG A 9 19.84 -25.89 -30.78
N ARG A 10 19.84 -26.29 -29.51
CA ARG A 10 18.74 -27.06 -28.94
C ARG A 10 17.65 -26.08 -28.57
N ALA A 11 16.52 -26.16 -29.28
CA ALA A 11 15.30 -25.43 -28.97
C ALA A 11 14.58 -26.09 -27.79
N TRP A 12 15.22 -26.15 -26.63
CA TRP A 12 14.48 -26.48 -25.41
C TRP A 12 13.78 -25.21 -24.96
N LYS A 13 12.45 -25.23 -25.06
CA LYS A 13 11.60 -24.14 -24.62
C LYS A 13 11.15 -24.49 -23.20
N ASP A 14 11.51 -23.65 -22.24
CA ASP A 14 11.20 -23.86 -20.84
C ASP A 14 9.66 -23.79 -20.66
N PRO A 15 9.02 -24.81 -20.05
CA PRO A 15 7.57 -24.84 -19.85
C PRO A 15 7.03 -23.73 -18.94
N ASP A 16 7.86 -23.17 -18.07
CA ASP A 16 7.55 -22.07 -17.15
C ASP A 16 8.00 -20.71 -17.71
N ASP A 17 8.55 -20.66 -18.94
CA ASP A 17 8.96 -19.40 -19.55
C ASP A 17 7.75 -18.47 -19.74
N ALA A 18 7.86 -17.26 -19.21
CA ALA A 18 6.78 -16.31 -19.27
C ALA A 18 6.47 -15.96 -20.73
N PRO A 19 5.20 -15.93 -21.14
CA PRO A 19 4.84 -15.56 -22.50
C PRO A 19 5.22 -14.10 -22.77
N ASP A 20 5.51 -13.79 -24.03
CA ASP A 20 5.83 -12.42 -24.43
C ASP A 20 4.63 -11.50 -24.16
N LEU A 21 4.77 -10.70 -23.11
CA LEU A 21 3.77 -9.74 -22.65
C LEU A 21 3.56 -8.59 -23.64
N SER A 22 4.47 -8.41 -24.61
CA SER A 22 4.34 -7.42 -25.68
C SER A 22 3.43 -7.89 -26.84
N SER A 23 3.04 -9.17 -26.84
CA SER A 23 2.13 -9.73 -27.84
C SER A 23 0.73 -9.10 -27.78
N LYS A 24 0.02 -9.15 -28.92
CA LYS A 24 -1.29 -8.51 -29.10
C LYS A 24 -2.34 -9.01 -28.10
N GLU A 25 -2.29 -10.29 -27.75
CA GLU A 25 -3.21 -10.92 -26.80
C GLU A 25 -2.98 -10.39 -25.37
N TRP A 26 -1.73 -10.27 -24.94
CA TRP A 26 -1.38 -9.78 -23.62
C TRP A 26 -1.61 -8.27 -23.47
N LYS A 27 -1.34 -7.48 -24.52
CA LYS A 27 -1.69 -6.04 -24.56
C LYS A 27 -3.19 -5.81 -24.38
N ARG A 28 -4.03 -6.55 -25.13
CA ARG A 28 -5.49 -6.45 -25.00
C ARG A 28 -5.98 -6.77 -23.58
N LYS A 29 -5.39 -7.78 -22.94
CA LYS A 29 -5.73 -8.15 -21.56
C LYS A 29 -5.33 -7.07 -20.55
N LEU A 30 -4.16 -6.45 -20.73
CA LEU A 30 -3.68 -5.37 -19.88
C LEU A 30 -4.50 -4.08 -20.08
N ASP A 31 -4.83 -3.73 -21.31
CA ASP A 31 -5.65 -2.54 -21.64
C ASP A 31 -7.10 -2.68 -21.14
N SER A 32 -7.64 -3.91 -21.13
CA SER A 32 -8.99 -4.19 -20.62
C SER A 32 -9.05 -4.28 -19.08
N ALA A 33 -7.92 -4.32 -18.39
CA ALA A 33 -7.90 -4.45 -16.93
C ALA A 33 -8.18 -3.07 -16.28
N PRO A 34 -9.20 -2.94 -15.41
CA PRO A 34 -9.43 -1.69 -14.70
C PRO A 34 -8.26 -1.43 -13.74
N VAL A 35 -7.49 -0.38 -14.04
CA VAL A 35 -6.34 0.03 -13.22
C VAL A 35 -6.86 0.73 -11.96
N ALA A 36 -7.27 -0.03 -10.95
CA ALA A 36 -7.51 0.50 -9.62
C ALA A 36 -6.15 0.79 -8.95
N ARG A 37 -5.66 2.03 -9.08
CA ARG A 37 -4.41 2.44 -8.43
C ARG A 37 -4.67 2.70 -6.94
N GLY A 38 -3.98 1.96 -6.08
CA GLY A 38 -3.85 2.25 -4.65
C GLY A 38 -4.79 1.49 -3.72
N ARG A 39 -4.61 1.72 -2.41
CA ARG A 39 -5.45 1.13 -1.35
C ARG A 39 -6.91 1.59 -1.54
N PRO A 40 -7.91 0.72 -1.34
CA PRO A 40 -9.31 1.14 -1.35
C PRO A 40 -9.52 2.36 -0.44
N LYS A 41 -10.21 3.37 -0.95
CA LYS A 41 -10.53 4.59 -0.21
C LYS A 41 -11.38 4.22 1.01
N VAL A 42 -10.92 4.65 2.19
CA VAL A 42 -11.72 4.59 3.41
C VAL A 42 -12.87 5.58 3.25
N ALA A 43 -14.11 5.17 3.54
CA ALA A 43 -15.31 5.99 3.37
C ALA A 43 -15.30 7.26 4.23
N LEU A 44 -14.72 7.19 5.43
CA LEU A 44 -14.58 8.31 6.37
C LEU A 44 -13.12 8.37 6.88
N PRO A 45 -12.21 9.04 6.16
CA PRO A 45 -10.83 9.18 6.61
C PRO A 45 -10.74 10.14 7.81
N LYS A 46 -9.79 9.87 8.72
CA LYS A 46 -9.41 10.84 9.76
C LYS A 46 -8.84 12.09 9.10
N GLN A 47 -9.32 13.26 9.47
CA GLN A 47 -8.81 14.52 8.97
C GLN A 47 -7.59 14.95 9.80
N SER A 48 -6.46 15.20 9.12
CA SER A 48 -5.27 15.78 9.74
C SER A 48 -5.47 17.27 9.92
N THR A 49 -5.65 17.71 11.17
CA THR A 49 -5.87 19.11 11.51
C THR A 49 -4.81 19.57 12.52
N THR A 50 -4.29 20.79 12.34
CA THR A 50 -3.35 21.40 13.28
C THR A 50 -4.13 22.13 14.37
N ILE A 51 -4.17 21.58 15.57
CA ILE A 51 -4.74 22.22 16.77
C ILE A 51 -3.65 22.44 17.81
N ARG A 52 -3.79 23.48 18.63
CA ARG A 52 -2.95 23.69 19.81
C ARG A 52 -3.67 23.14 21.03
N LEU A 53 -2.96 22.35 21.82
CA LEU A 53 -3.43 21.77 23.07
C LEU A 53 -2.49 22.19 24.17
N ASP A 54 -3.01 22.30 25.39
CA ASP A 54 -2.21 22.63 26.54
C ASP A 54 -1.17 21.53 26.83
N PRO A 55 0.02 21.90 27.33
CA PRO A 55 1.13 20.97 27.52
C PRO A 55 0.83 19.89 28.57
N ASP A 56 0.01 20.20 29.57
CA ASP A 56 -0.47 19.28 30.59
C ASP A 56 -1.39 18.20 30.03
N VAL A 57 -2.30 18.57 29.11
CA VAL A 57 -3.16 17.63 28.38
C VAL A 57 -2.31 16.65 27.57
N ILE A 58 -1.33 17.16 26.82
CA ILE A 58 -0.40 16.31 26.05
C ILE A 58 0.39 15.39 26.99
N ALA A 59 0.89 15.91 28.11
CA ALA A 59 1.63 15.12 29.10
C ALA A 59 0.76 14.01 29.71
N PHE A 60 -0.50 14.31 30.05
CA PHE A 60 -1.44 13.33 30.57
C PHE A 60 -1.66 12.16 29.60
N PHE A 61 -1.95 12.45 28.33
CA PHE A 61 -2.16 11.40 27.33
C PHE A 61 -0.87 10.66 26.95
N LYS A 62 0.30 11.30 27.04
CA LYS A 62 1.60 10.64 26.81
C LYS A 62 2.06 9.75 27.97
N LYS A 63 1.62 10.00 29.22
CA LYS A 63 1.98 9.16 30.40
C LYS A 63 1.64 7.68 30.21
N GLY A 64 0.52 7.38 29.55
CA GLY A 64 0.11 6.01 29.23
C GLY A 64 0.87 5.35 28.06
N GLY A 65 1.95 5.99 27.58
CA GLY A 65 2.76 5.56 26.44
C GLY A 65 2.64 6.49 25.25
N GLU A 66 3.75 6.73 24.54
CA GLU A 66 3.80 7.57 23.35
C GLU A 66 3.12 6.93 22.13
N LYS A 67 2.95 5.61 22.14
CA LYS A 67 2.22 4.92 21.07
C LYS A 67 0.71 5.04 21.32
N GLY A 68 0.00 5.64 20.37
CA GLY A 68 -1.46 5.68 20.38
C GLY A 68 -2.11 6.75 21.29
N TRP A 69 -1.35 7.68 21.88
CA TRP A 69 -1.94 8.79 22.64
C TRP A 69 -2.87 9.67 21.79
N GLN A 70 -2.56 9.83 20.49
CA GLN A 70 -3.42 10.51 19.51
C GLN A 70 -4.78 9.80 19.31
N SER A 71 -4.80 8.47 19.38
CA SER A 71 -6.08 7.74 19.31
C SER A 71 -6.88 7.91 20.60
N ARG A 72 -6.22 7.92 21.76
CA ARG A 72 -6.87 8.12 23.07
C ARG A 72 -7.47 9.52 23.22
N ILE A 73 -6.75 10.56 22.81
CA ILE A 73 -7.31 11.93 22.83
C ILE A 73 -8.47 12.09 21.85
N ASN A 74 -8.40 11.45 20.68
CA ASN A 74 -9.51 11.47 19.73
C ASN A 74 -10.75 10.74 20.28
N GLU A 75 -10.58 9.64 21.02
CA GLU A 75 -11.67 8.95 21.71
C GLU A 75 -12.30 9.85 22.79
N ALA A 76 -11.49 10.50 23.63
CA ALA A 76 -11.95 11.44 24.64
C ALA A 76 -12.72 12.63 24.03
N LEU A 77 -12.27 13.14 22.88
CA LEU A 77 -12.98 14.20 22.15
C LEU A 77 -14.32 13.72 21.57
N ARG A 78 -14.41 12.48 21.11
CA ARG A 78 -15.67 11.89 20.65
C ARG A 78 -16.67 11.72 21.80
N GLU A 79 -16.20 11.22 22.94
CA GLU A 79 -17.00 11.06 24.16
C GLU A 79 -17.52 12.42 24.65
N ALA A 80 -16.65 13.43 24.75
CA ALA A 80 -17.04 14.78 25.15
C ALA A 80 -18.04 15.45 24.18
N ALA A 81 -17.97 15.10 22.90
CA ALA A 81 -18.90 15.59 21.87
C ALA A 81 -20.20 14.78 21.78
N GLY A 82 -20.36 13.68 22.53
CA GLY A 82 -21.49 12.76 22.41
C GLY A 82 -21.56 12.02 21.07
N LEU A 83 -20.42 11.89 20.38
CA LEU A 83 -20.30 11.17 19.13
C LEU A 83 -19.98 9.69 19.45
N ASP A 84 -21.04 8.92 19.72
CA ASP A 84 -20.92 7.52 20.11
C ASP A 84 -20.27 6.62 19.03
N LYS A 85 -19.72 5.51 19.53
CA LYS A 85 -18.62 4.67 18.98
C LYS A 85 -18.56 4.49 17.46
#